data_AF-A0A8H9L831-F1
#
_entry.id   AF-A0A8H9L831-F1
#
_cell.length_a   1.000
_cell.length_b   1.000
_cell.length_c   1.000
_cell.angle_alpha   90.00
_cell.angle_beta   90.00
_cell.angle_gamma   90.00
#
_symmetry.space_group_name_H-M   'P 1'
#
loop_
_entity.id
_entity.type
_entity.pdbx_description
1 polymer ?
#
loop_
_entity_poly.entity_id
_entity_poly.type
_entity_poly.pdbx_seq_one_letter_code
_entity_poly.pdbx_strand_id
1 'polypeptide(L)'
;MTFYADTESGIRLQDPTRNDLLDLIDGLNDADNTFIVVHPPVDDAEWFISVSKNIGTFGGYELDWHDPRTAERTTTTAATPTTIADDVLAWTHQR
;
A
#
# COMPACT_ATOMS: atom_id res chain seq x y z
N MET A 1 -11.97 3.07 10.77
CA MET A 1 -11.54 1.72 10.39
C MET A 1 -10.12 1.56 10.89
N THR A 2 -9.80 0.50 11.64
CA THR A 2 -8.40 0.23 11.97
C THR A 2 -7.75 -0.53 10.83
N PHE A 3 -6.51 -0.21 10.50
CA PHE A 3 -5.73 -0.91 9.49
C PHE A 3 -4.23 -0.83 9.80
N TYR A 4 -3.45 -1.64 9.09
CA TYR A 4 -2.01 -1.73 9.27
C TYR A 4 -1.29 -1.48 7.95
N ALA A 5 -0.08 -0.94 8.05
CA ALA A 5 0.90 -0.95 6.97
C ALA A 5 2.12 -1.74 7.43
N ASP A 6 2.42 -2.82 6.71
CA ASP A 6 3.56 -3.70 6.94
C ASP A 6 4.58 -3.50 5.81
N THR A 7 5.85 -3.31 6.14
CA THR A 7 6.95 -3.29 5.18
C THR A 7 7.58 -4.68 5.03
N GLU A 8 8.24 -4.92 3.90
CA GLU A 8 9.03 -6.16 3.71
C GLU A 8 10.10 -6.35 4.79
N SER A 9 10.73 -5.26 5.26
CA SER A 9 11.71 -5.29 6.36
C SER A 9 11.14 -5.57 7.75
N GLY A 10 9.81 -5.69 7.89
CA GLY A 10 9.13 -6.04 9.15
C GLY A 10 8.75 -4.85 10.02
N ILE A 11 8.75 -3.62 9.49
CA ILE A 11 8.11 -2.47 10.15
C ILE A 11 6.61 -2.65 10.04
N ARG A 12 5.90 -2.47 11.16
CA ARG A 12 4.45 -2.48 11.23
C ARG A 12 3.94 -1.20 11.87
N LEU A 13 3.09 -0.47 11.17
CA LEU A 13 2.38 0.69 11.69
C LEU A 13 0.89 0.38 11.83
N GLN A 14 0.31 0.72 12.97
CA GLN A 14 -1.13 0.69 13.18
C GLN A 14 -1.71 2.07 12.89
N ASP A 15 -2.79 2.11 12.12
CA ASP A 15 -3.51 3.32 11.74
C ASP A 15 -2.57 4.42 11.23
N PRO A 16 -1.71 4.10 10.24
CA PRO A 16 -0.71 5.04 9.74
C PRO A 16 -1.40 6.29 9.20
N THR A 17 -0.84 7.44 9.54
CA THR A 17 -1.27 8.71 8.97
C THR A 17 -0.87 8.79 7.49
N ARG A 18 -1.40 9.79 6.80
CA ARG A 18 -0.97 10.13 5.43
C ARG A 18 0.54 10.29 5.30
N ASN A 19 1.17 10.95 6.28
CA ASN A 19 2.60 11.19 6.24
C ASN A 19 3.39 9.91 6.52
N ASP A 20 2.90 9.05 7.41
CA ASP A 20 3.51 7.74 7.63
C ASP A 20 3.49 6.90 6.34
N LEU A 21 2.36 6.87 5.62
CA LEU A 21 2.27 6.20 4.33
C LEU A 21 3.22 6.81 3.30
N LEU A 22 3.28 8.14 3.22
CA LEU A 22 4.19 8.85 2.33
C LEU A 22 5.65 8.45 2.58
N ASP A 23 6.07 8.46 3.84
CA ASP A 23 7.44 8.13 4.23
C ASP A 23 7.78 6.66 3.92
N LEU A 24 6.84 5.75 4.16
CA LEU A 24 6.99 4.34 3.82
C LEU A 24 7.12 4.12 2.30
N ILE A 25 6.29 4.79 1.50
CA ILE A 25 6.28 4.65 0.03
C ILE A 25 7.54 5.29 -0.57
N ASP A 26 7.94 6.48 -0.12
CA ASP A 26 9.14 7.17 -0.60
C ASP A 26 10.43 6.41 -0.20
N GLY A 27 10.37 5.68 0.92
CA GLY A 27 11.42 4.79 1.38
C GLY A 27 11.60 3.49 0.58
N LEU A 28 10.69 3.18 -0.36
CA LEU A 28 10.78 1.96 -1.15
C LEU A 28 12.02 1.96 -2.07
N ASN A 29 12.69 0.82 -2.12
CA ASN A 29 13.93 0.61 -2.86
C ASN A 29 14.02 -0.81 -3.42
N ASP A 30 15.10 -1.10 -4.14
CA ASP A 30 15.23 -2.36 -4.89
C ASP A 30 15.97 -3.46 -4.09
N ALA A 31 16.12 -3.29 -2.77
CA ALA A 31 16.93 -4.16 -1.91
C ALA A 31 16.19 -4.73 -0.70
N ASP A 32 15.78 -3.89 0.26
CA ASP A 32 15.31 -4.34 1.59
C ASP A 32 13.86 -3.94 1.92
N ASN A 33 13.31 -2.97 1.19
CA ASN A 33 11.91 -2.57 1.24
C ASN A 33 11.40 -2.38 -0.18
N THR A 34 11.10 -3.48 -0.86
CA THR A 34 10.63 -3.45 -2.25
C THR A 34 9.13 -3.20 -2.37
N PHE A 35 8.38 -3.49 -1.30
CA PHE A 35 6.96 -3.21 -1.19
C PHE A 35 6.51 -2.92 0.25
N ILE A 36 5.33 -2.31 0.36
CA ILE A 36 4.52 -2.29 1.58
C ILE A 36 3.16 -2.96 1.32
N VAL A 37 2.57 -3.51 2.37
CA VAL A 37 1.22 -4.08 2.34
C VAL A 37 0.34 -3.34 3.35
N VAL A 38 -0.78 -2.81 2.87
CA VAL A 38 -1.82 -2.19 3.69
C VAL A 38 -2.98 -3.15 3.79
N HIS A 39 -3.43 -3.46 5.01
CA HIS A 39 -4.47 -4.48 5.23
C HIS A 39 -5.23 -4.22 6.55
N PRO A 40 -6.46 -4.74 6.72
CA PRO A 40 -7.19 -4.64 7.97
C PRO A 40 -6.54 -5.56 9.03
N PRO A 41 -7.00 -5.56 10.30
CA PRO A 41 -6.49 -6.48 11.31
C PRO A 41 -6.49 -7.94 10.83
N VAL A 42 -5.53 -8.75 11.28
CA VAL A 42 -5.28 -10.11 10.76
C VAL A 42 -6.51 -11.02 10.88
N ASP A 43 -7.32 -10.82 11.93
CA ASP A 43 -8.56 -11.56 12.12
C ASP A 43 -9.65 -11.20 11.08
N ASP A 44 -9.49 -10.07 10.41
CA ASP A 44 -10.39 -9.48 9.42
C ASP A 44 -9.71 -9.30 8.05
N ALA A 45 -8.62 -10.03 7.75
CA ALA A 45 -7.78 -9.89 6.54
C ALA A 45 -8.52 -10.28 5.24
N GLU A 46 -9.54 -9.50 4.91
CA GLU A 46 -10.39 -9.67 3.76
C GLU A 46 -9.74 -8.96 2.57
N TRP A 47 -9.32 -7.71 2.72
CA TRP A 47 -8.71 -6.93 1.64
C TRP A 47 -7.22 -6.62 1.89
N PHE A 48 -6.49 -6.30 0.83
CA PHE A 48 -5.16 -5.71 0.96
C PHE A 48 -4.86 -4.76 -0.20
N ILE A 49 -3.91 -3.85 0.02
CA ILE A 49 -3.27 -3.03 -0.99
C ILE A 49 -1.77 -3.33 -0.91
N SER A 50 -1.15 -3.78 -1.99
CA SER A 50 0.30 -3.86 -2.10
C SER A 50 0.80 -2.67 -2.90
N VAL A 51 1.79 -1.93 -2.39
CA VAL A 51 2.47 -0.87 -3.12
C VAL A 51 3.92 -1.30 -3.29
N SER A 52 4.36 -1.46 -4.53
CA SER A 52 5.72 -1.89 -4.86
C SER A 52 6.39 -0.87 -5.77
N LYS A 53 7.72 -0.82 -5.72
CA LYS A 53 8.50 0.02 -6.63
C LYS A 53 8.53 -0.61 -8.02
N ASN A 54 8.15 0.16 -9.03
CA ASN A 54 8.19 -0.29 -10.42
C ASN A 54 9.62 -0.11 -10.98
N ILE A 55 10.33 -1.22 -11.15
CA ILE A 55 11.69 -1.27 -11.71
C ILE A 55 11.73 -1.21 -13.26
N GLY A 56 10.58 -1.01 -13.91
CA GLY A 56 10.46 -0.89 -15.36
C GLY A 56 11.05 0.42 -15.90
N THR A 57 11.12 0.54 -17.23
CA THR A 57 11.77 1.66 -17.93
C THR A 57 11.18 3.04 -17.62
N PHE A 58 9.94 3.08 -17.13
CA PHE A 58 9.25 4.32 -16.76
C PHE A 58 9.33 4.64 -15.26
N GLY A 59 9.88 3.75 -14.44
CA GLY A 59 9.93 3.89 -12.98
C GLY A 59 8.55 3.98 -12.35
N GLY A 60 8.49 4.55 -11.14
CA GLY A 60 7.25 4.79 -10.40
C GLY A 60 6.89 3.63 -9.48
N TYR A 61 5.59 3.39 -9.32
CA TYR A 61 5.05 2.41 -8.40
C TYR A 61 3.95 1.59 -9.07
N GLU A 62 3.84 0.34 -8.64
CA GLU A 62 2.73 -0.55 -8.95
C GLU A 62 1.90 -0.76 -7.68
N LEU A 63 0.57 -0.73 -7.84
CA LEU A 63 -0.39 -0.87 -6.76
C LEU A 63 -1.32 -2.01 -7.09
N ASP A 64 -1.34 -3.05 -6.26
CA ASP A 64 -2.28 -4.15 -6.34
C ASP A 64 -3.37 -3.95 -5.29
N TRP A 65 -4.59 -3.70 -5.76
CA TRP A 65 -5.79 -3.56 -4.96
C TRP A 65 -6.55 -4.89 -4.97
N HIS A 66 -6.81 -5.46 -3.80
CA HIS A 66 -7.54 -6.72 -3.68
C HIS A 66 -8.62 -6.63 -2.61
N ASP A 67 -9.87 -6.86 -3.01
CA ASP A 67 -11.03 -6.93 -2.11
C ASP A 67 -11.96 -8.09 -2.54
N PRO A 68 -11.99 -9.20 -1.78
CA PRO A 68 -12.80 -10.37 -2.11
C PRO A 68 -14.29 -10.16 -1.84
N ARG A 69 -14.69 -9.16 -1.03
CA ARG A 69 -16.11 -8.87 -0.76
C ARG A 69 -16.79 -8.32 -2.01
N THR A 70 -16.04 -7.54 -2.78
CA THR A 70 -16.49 -6.92 -4.04
C THR A 70 -16.00 -7.65 -5.28
N ALA A 71 -15.16 -8.68 -5.10
CA ALA A 71 -14.39 -9.36 -6.16
C ALA A 71 -13.46 -8.43 -6.95
N GLU A 72 -13.05 -7.30 -6.34
CA GLU A 72 -12.09 -6.36 -6.91
C GLU A 72 -10.69 -6.96 -6.87
N ARG A 73 -10.04 -7.01 -8.04
CA ARG A 73 -8.62 -7.32 -8.18
C ARG A 73 -8.06 -6.49 -9.32
N THR A 74 -7.43 -5.39 -8.98
CA THR A 74 -6.94 -4.40 -9.95
C THR A 74 -5.49 -4.08 -9.67
N THR A 75 -4.68 -4.04 -10.73
CA THR A 75 -3.31 -3.52 -10.67
C THR A 75 -3.27 -2.19 -11.40
N THR A 76 -2.81 -1.14 -10.73
CA THR A 76 -2.65 0.21 -11.30
C THR A 76 -1.20 0.68 -11.17
N THR A 77 -0.78 1.57 -12.05
CA THR A 77 0.52 2.24 -11.93
C THR A 77 0.33 3.69 -11.49
N ALA A 78 1.19 4.15 -10.58
CA ALA A 78 1.18 5.54 -10.11
C ALA A 78 2.60 6.11 -10.11
N ALA A 79 2.72 7.41 -10.36
CA ALA A 79 4.01 8.06 -10.54
C ALA A 79 4.57 8.67 -9.24
N THR A 80 3.75 8.99 -8.24
CA THR A 80 4.22 9.76 -7.07
C THR A 80 3.75 9.18 -5.73
N PRO A 81 4.62 9.13 -4.70
CA PRO A 81 4.25 8.68 -3.35
C PRO A 81 3.09 9.46 -2.75
N THR A 82 3.02 10.77 -3.01
CA THR A 82 1.98 11.67 -2.51
C THR A 82 0.58 11.24 -2.97
N THR A 83 0.41 10.98 -4.27
CA THR A 83 -0.87 10.51 -4.83
C THR A 83 -1.23 9.14 -4.29
N ILE A 84 -0.25 8.25 -4.17
CA ILE A 84 -0.48 6.88 -3.67
C ILE A 84 -0.97 6.91 -2.23
N ALA A 85 -0.34 7.71 -1.36
CA ALA A 85 -0.77 7.85 0.04
C ALA A 85 -2.22 8.36 0.16
N ASP A 86 -2.61 9.30 -0.70
CA ASP A 86 -3.98 9.82 -0.75
C ASP A 86 -4.98 8.75 -1.23
N ASP A 87 -4.64 8.02 -2.30
CA ASP A 87 -5.49 6.97 -2.86
C ASP A 87 -5.67 5.79 -1.89
N VAL A 88 -4.59 5.36 -1.22
CA VAL A 88 -4.60 4.29 -0.21
C VAL A 88 -5.52 4.65 0.95
N LEU A 89 -5.42 5.87 1.48
CA LEU A 89 -6.30 6.33 2.56
C LEU A 89 -7.76 6.42 2.12
N ALA A 90 -8.01 6.99 0.94
CA ALA A 90 -9.36 7.13 0.41
C ALA A 90 -10.02 5.75 0.21
N TRP A 91 -9.29 4.79 -0.37
CA TRP A 91 -9.78 3.43 -0.61
C TRP A 91 -10.01 2.67 0.70
N THR A 92 -9.12 2.82 1.68
CA THR A 92 -9.24 2.17 3.00
C THR A 92 -10.44 2.70 3.79
N HIS A 93 -10.73 4.00 3.71
CA HIS A 93 -11.86 4.61 4.42
C HIS A 93 -13.24 4.31 3.82
N GLN A 94 -13.30 3.75 2.60
CA GLN A 94 -14.55 3.34 1.96
C GLN A 94 -15.02 1.93 2.39
N ARG A 95 -14.29 1.29 3.32
CA ARG A 95 -14.49 -0.10 3.74
C ARG A 95 -14.92 -0.22 5.19
#